data_AF-A0AAD0KZ36-F1
#
_entry.id   AF-A0AAD0KZ36-F1
#
_cell.length_a   1.000
_cell.length_b   1.000
_cell.length_c   1.000
_cell.angle_alpha   90.00
_cell.angle_beta   90.00
_cell.angle_gamma   90.00
#
_symmetry.space_group_name_H-M   'P 1'
#
loop_
_entity.id
_entity.type
_entity.pdbx_description
1 polymer ?
#
loop_
_entity_poly.entity_id
_entity_poly.type
_entity_poly.pdbx_seq_one_letter_code
_entity_poly.pdbx_strand_id
1 'polypeptide(L)'
;MVYISFRQSLEYAVSVGILDINVSMKTKSIPKGKAVVAYWNKKQFEKVISQFCIDDYHEYFCFMMIWFYFMTGVRVGEALALK
;
A
#
# COMPACT_ATOMS: atom_id res chain seq x y z
N MET A 1 12.58 -5.94 0.83
CA MET A 1 12.68 -5.18 -0.43
C MET A 1 14.12 -5.17 -0.93
N VAL A 2 15.08 -4.79 -0.08
CA VAL A 2 16.54 -4.75 -0.36
C VAL A 2 17.10 -6.02 -1.04
N TYR A 3 16.78 -7.22 -0.54
CA TYR A 3 17.29 -8.47 -1.13
C TYR A 3 16.81 -8.73 -2.56
N ILE A 4 15.55 -8.36 -2.85
CA ILE A 4 14.97 -8.54 -4.19
C ILE A 4 15.62 -7.55 -5.16
N SER A 5 15.76 -6.29 -4.76
CA SER A 5 16.44 -5.27 -5.56
C SER A 5 17.90 -5.63 -5.83
N PHE A 6 18.61 -6.13 -4.82
CA PHE A 6 19.99 -6.64 -4.98
C PHE A 6 20.07 -7.79 -6.00
N ARG A 7 19.14 -8.75 -5.92
CA ARG A 7 19.07 -9.87 -6.86
C ARG A 7 18.83 -9.42 -8.29
N GLN A 8 17.96 -8.43 -8.50
CA GLN A 8 17.71 -7.80 -9.80
C GLN A 8 18.94 -7.07 -10.33
N SER A 9 19.65 -6.32 -9.47
CA SER A 9 20.89 -5.64 -9.86
C SER A 9 21.98 -6.61 -10.33
N LEU A 10 22.14 -7.75 -9.64
CA LEU A 10 23.10 -8.79 -10.05
C LEU A 10 22.68 -9.51 -11.34
N GLU A 11 21.37 -9.70 -11.56
CA GLU A 11 20.85 -10.27 -12.80
C GLU A 11 21.13 -9.33 -13.99
N TYR A 12 20.98 -8.03 -13.79
CA TYR A 12 21.37 -7.04 -14.79
C TYR A 12 22.88 -7.04 -15.05
N ALA A 13 23.72 -7.14 -14.02
CA ALA A 13 25.17 -7.24 -14.18
C ALA A 13 25.60 -8.48 -14.99
N VAL A 14 24.87 -9.60 -14.87
CA VAL A 14 25.07 -10.77 -15.73
C VAL A 14 24.67 -10.47 -17.18
N SER A 15 23.54 -9.81 -17.42
CA SER A 15 23.11 -9.45 -18.78
C SER A 15 24.08 -8.52 -19.51
N VAL A 16 24.80 -7.67 -18.77
CA VAL A 16 25.81 -6.74 -19.31
C VAL A 16 27.19 -7.41 -19.42
N GLY A 17 27.35 -8.64 -18.94
CA GLY A 17 28.62 -9.41 -19.01
C GLY A 17 29.65 -9.00 -17.96
N ILE A 18 29.24 -8.29 -16.90
CA ILE A 18 30.12 -7.94 -15.77
C ILE A 18 30.33 -9.16 -14.84
N LEU A 19 29.34 -10.05 -14.78
CA LEU A 19 29.35 -11.27 -13.98
C LEU A 19 28.91 -12.46 -14.84
N ASP A 20 29.52 -13.63 -14.62
CA ASP A 20 29.11 -14.85 -15.33
C ASP A 20 27.81 -15.45 -14.77
N ILE A 21 27.63 -15.37 -13.45
CA ILE A 21 26.53 -16.05 -12.74
C ILE A 21 26.01 -15.18 -11.60
N ASN A 22 24.68 -15.08 -11.46
CA ASN A 22 24.04 -14.40 -10.34
C ASN A 22 24.09 -15.25 -9.06
N VAL A 23 25.01 -14.93 -8.15
CA VAL A 23 25.22 -15.65 -6.87
C VAL A 23 24.02 -15.59 -5.92
N SER A 24 23.17 -14.55 -6.03
CA SER A 24 21.98 -14.40 -5.17
C SER A 24 20.84 -15.36 -5.50
N MET A 25 20.92 -16.04 -6.67
CA MET A 25 19.96 -17.07 -7.06
C MET A 25 20.17 -18.39 -6.28
N LYS A 26 21.34 -18.58 -5.65
CA LYS A 26 21.68 -19.80 -4.90
C LYS A 26 20.84 -19.98 -3.63
N THR A 27 20.31 -18.90 -3.08
CA THR A 27 19.48 -18.94 -1.88
C THR A 27 18.00 -18.85 -2.23
N LYS A 28 17.17 -19.47 -1.38
CA LYS A 28 15.71 -19.42 -1.51
C LYS A 28 15.22 -17.99 -1.37
N SER A 29 14.13 -17.66 -2.06
CA SER A 29 13.48 -16.36 -1.93
C SER A 29 13.04 -16.14 -0.49
N ILE A 30 13.30 -14.94 0.04
CA ILE A 30 12.84 -14.53 1.37
C ILE A 30 11.32 -14.33 1.27
N PRO A 31 10.50 -15.14 1.98
CA PRO A 31 9.06 -14.97 1.93
C PRO A 31 8.72 -13.61 2.54
N LYS A 32 7.97 -12.79 1.80
CA LYS A 32 7.35 -11.61 2.39
C LYS A 32 6.29 -12.13 3.38
N GLY A 33 6.41 -11.75 4.65
CA GLY A 33 5.36 -12.02 5.62
C GLY A 33 4.04 -11.47 5.09
N LYS A 34 2.98 -12.27 5.13
CA LYS A 34 1.65 -11.79 4.82
C LYS A 34 1.23 -10.84 5.94
N ALA A 35 1.15 -9.55 5.66
CA ALA A 35 0.55 -8.61 6.59
C ALA A 35 -0.96 -8.90 6.61
N VAL A 36 -1.44 -9.45 7.72
CA VAL A 36 -2.88 -9.55 7.99
C VAL A 36 -3.31 -8.18 8.48
N VAL A 37 -3.82 -7.36 7.58
CA VAL A 37 -4.44 -6.08 7.93
C VAL A 37 -5.90 -6.35 8.23
N ALA A 38 -6.37 -5.91 9.41
CA ALA A 38 -7.78 -6.00 9.75
C ALA A 38 -8.59 -4.99 8.91
N TYR A 39 -9.76 -5.39 8.45
CA TYR A 39 -10.67 -4.55 7.67
C TYR A 39 -11.88 -4.16 8.51
N TRP A 40 -12.52 -3.06 8.14
CA TRP A 40 -13.78 -2.65 8.75
C TRP A 40 -14.97 -3.34 8.09
N ASN A 41 -15.83 -3.92 8.92
CA ASN A 41 -17.17 -4.31 8.51
C ASN A 41 -18.08 -3.08 8.48
N LYS A 42 -19.20 -3.14 7.75
CA LYS A 42 -20.18 -2.04 7.64
C LYS A 42 -20.54 -1.40 8.99
N LYS A 43 -20.84 -2.21 10.01
CA LYS A 43 -21.18 -1.72 11.36
C LYS A 43 -20.03 -0.96 12.04
N GLN A 44 -18.79 -1.37 11.81
CA GLN A 44 -17.61 -0.71 12.37
C GLN A 44 -17.38 0.63 11.66
N PHE A 45 -17.56 0.66 10.34
CA PHE A 45 -17.50 1.88 9.56
C PHE A 45 -18.57 2.89 10.00
N GLU A 46 -19.83 2.47 10.13
CA GLU A 46 -20.93 3.32 10.60
C GLU A 46 -20.67 3.88 12.00
N LYS A 47 -20.03 3.10 12.89
CA LYS A 47 -19.63 3.57 14.21
C LYS A 47 -18.52 4.61 14.16
N VAL A 48 -17.55 4.46 13.26
CA VAL A 48 -16.46 5.44 13.09
C VAL A 48 -17.02 6.75 12.54
N ILE A 49 -17.91 6.65 11.54
CA ILE A 49 -18.37 7.85 10.86
C ILE A 49 -19.34 8.70 11.69
N SER A 50 -20.03 8.09 12.66
CA SER A 50 -20.91 8.81 13.59
C SER A 50 -20.17 9.58 14.69
N GLN A 51 -18.84 9.47 14.77
CA GLN A 51 -18.04 10.23 15.73
C GLN A 51 -17.60 11.61 15.22
N PHE A 52 -17.73 11.89 13.92
CA PHE A 52 -17.35 13.18 13.36
C PHE A 52 -18.41 14.24 13.67
N CYS A 53 -17.96 15.40 14.15
CA CYS A 53 -18.79 16.59 14.29
C CYS A 53 -18.92 17.27 12.92
N ILE A 54 -20.14 17.47 12.43
CA ILE A 54 -20.40 18.12 11.14
C ILE A 54 -20.37 19.65 11.22
N ASP A 55 -20.34 20.21 12.43
CA ASP A 55 -20.34 21.66 12.66
C ASP A 55 -18.91 22.25 12.56
N ASP A 56 -17.88 21.42 12.70
CA ASP A 56 -16.48 21.81 12.49
C ASP A 56 -16.06 21.55 11.04
N TYR A 57 -15.45 22.55 10.41
CA TYR A 57 -15.06 22.48 8.99
C TYR A 57 -14.06 21.34 8.71
N HIS A 58 -13.09 21.14 9.59
CA HIS A 58 -12.06 20.13 9.41
C HIS A 58 -12.62 18.72 9.62
N GLU A 59 -13.44 18.53 10.66
CA GLU A 59 -14.11 17.25 10.89
C GLU A 59 -15.12 16.90 9.79
N TYR A 60 -15.86 17.90 9.28
CA TYR A 60 -16.75 17.73 8.14
C TYR A 60 -15.99 17.31 6.86
N PHE A 61 -14.83 17.91 6.60
CA PHE A 61 -13.96 17.49 5.50
C PHE A 61 -13.48 16.04 5.67
N CYS A 62 -13.01 15.67 6.86
CA CYS A 62 -12.60 14.30 7.18
C CYS A 62 -13.74 13.29 6.98
N PHE A 63 -14.95 13.63 7.43
CA PHE A 63 -16.17 12.84 7.22
C PHE A 63 -16.39 12.58 5.72
N MET A 64 -16.37 13.64 4.91
CA MET A 64 -16.61 13.55 3.46
C MET A 64 -15.55 12.68 2.78
N MET A 65 -14.28 12.86 3.13
CA MET A 65 -13.17 12.08 2.57
C MET A 65 -13.30 10.59 2.91
N ILE A 66 -13.53 10.25 4.18
CA ILE A 66 -13.67 8.85 4.62
C ILE A 66 -14.90 8.20 3.99
N TRP A 67 -16.01 8.92 3.88
CA TRP A 67 -17.20 8.43 3.17
C TRP A 67 -16.93 8.15 1.70
N PHE A 68 -16.29 9.09 1.00
CA PHE A 68 -15.92 8.93 -0.40
C PHE A 68 -15.01 7.71 -0.62
N TYR A 69 -13.98 7.54 0.22
CA TYR A 69 -13.09 6.38 0.14
C TYR A 69 -13.81 5.06 0.33
N PHE A 70 -14.73 4.98 1.30
CA PHE A 70 -15.47 3.77 1.56
C PHE A 70 -16.43 3.40 0.43
N MET A 71 -17.07 4.40 -0.19
CA MET A 71 -18.05 4.18 -1.26
C MET A 71 -17.40 3.85 -2.61
N THR A 72 -16.24 4.44 -2.91
CA THR A 72 -15.60 4.31 -4.23
C THR A 72 -14.47 3.28 -4.25
N GLY A 73 -13.87 2.96 -3.09
CA GLY A 73 -12.73 2.07 -2.99
C GLY A 73 -11.44 2.62 -3.64
N VAL A 74 -11.41 3.90 -3.99
CA VAL A 74 -10.25 4.56 -4.61
C VAL A 74 -9.10 4.66 -3.59
N ARG A 75 -7.86 4.45 -4.05
CA ARG A 75 -6.70 4.60 -3.16
C ARG A 75 -6.50 6.06 -2.79
N VAL A 76 -5.97 6.33 -1.61
CA VAL A 76 -5.70 7.70 -1.13
C VAL A 76 -4.91 8.52 -2.17
N GLY A 77 -3.86 7.96 -2.76
CA GLY A 77 -3.07 8.65 -3.78
C GLY A 77 -3.82 8.95 -5.08
N GLU A 78 -4.76 8.08 -5.47
CA GLU A 78 -5.60 8.29 -6.65
C GLU A 78 -6.68 9.36 -6.38
N ALA A 79 -7.28 9.36 -5.19
CA ALA A 79 -8.27 10.35 -4.81
C ALA A 79 -7.69 11.76 -4.66
N LEU A 80 -6.45 11.87 -4.14
CA LEU A 80 -5.74 13.15 -4.07
C LEU A 80 -5.42 13.73 -5.45
N ALA A 81 -5.41 12.90 -6.50
CA ALA A 81 -5.21 13.32 -7.88
C ALA A 81 -6.51 13.68 -8.61
N LEU A 82 -7.67 13.58 -7.94
CA LEU A 82 -8.95 13.99 -8.52
C LEU A 82 -8.99 15.51 -8.69
N LYS A 83 -9.55 15.94 -9.83
CA LYS A 83 -9.54 17.32 -10.30
C LYS A 83 -10.93 17.93 -10.26
#